data_AF-A0A659UMD7-F1
#
_entry.id   AF-A0A659UMD7-F1
#
_cell.length_a   1.000
_cell.length_b   1.000
_cell.length_c   1.000
_cell.angle_alpha   90.00
_cell.angle_beta   90.00
_cell.angle_gamma   90.00
#
_symmetry.space_group_name_H-M   'P 1'
#
loop_
_entity.id
_entity.type
_entity.pdbx_description
1 polymer ?
#
loop_
_entity_poly.entity_id
_entity_poly.type
_entity_poly.pdbx_seq_one_letter_code
_entity_poly.pdbx_strand_id
1 'polypeptide(L)'
;PYLNRQFFSLIGERMADDILLVMARRNGRYIAGAINFIGSDALYGRNWGCIEDHPYLHFEVCYHQAIEFAIERKLKVVEAGAQGEHKLARGYRPVTMHSAHYIAHPGLRKAVADYLGRERREVERMGEYLEEHTPFRKDLEE
;
A
#
# COMPACT_ATOMS: atom_id res chain seq x y z
N PRO A 1 -10.42 3.31 15.47
CA PRO A 1 -10.09 3.73 14.09
C PRO A 1 -9.87 5.26 14.03
N TYR A 2 -8.79 5.73 13.39
CA TYR A 2 -8.49 7.17 13.31
C TYR A 2 -9.36 7.92 12.27
N LEU A 3 -9.99 7.20 11.33
CA LEU A 3 -10.97 7.71 10.38
C LEU A 3 -12.38 7.43 10.86
N ASN A 4 -13.31 8.33 10.59
CA ASN A 4 -14.72 8.24 11.00
C ASN A 4 -15.65 8.09 9.78
N ARG A 5 -16.95 7.90 10.03
CA ARG A 5 -17.95 7.74 8.96
C ARG A 5 -18.01 8.96 8.02
N GLN A 6 -17.84 10.17 8.57
CA GLN A 6 -17.89 11.41 7.78
C GLN A 6 -16.80 11.44 6.71
N PHE A 7 -15.58 10.98 7.04
CA PHE A 7 -14.51 10.85 6.04
C PHE A 7 -14.95 9.98 4.85
N PHE A 8 -15.49 8.78 5.10
CA PHE A 8 -15.91 7.87 4.04
C PHE A 8 -17.08 8.42 3.20
N SER A 9 -18.01 9.13 3.83
CA SER A 9 -19.08 9.83 3.11
C SER A 9 -18.53 10.91 2.18
N LEU A 10 -17.56 11.71 2.64
CA LEU A 10 -16.99 12.80 1.85
C LEU A 10 -16.17 12.30 0.66
N ILE A 11 -15.34 11.27 0.84
CA ILE A 11 -14.56 10.73 -0.28
C ILE A 11 -15.47 10.03 -1.31
N GLY A 12 -16.55 9.38 -0.87
CA GLY A 12 -17.53 8.79 -1.79
C GLY A 12 -18.30 9.83 -2.60
N GLU A 13 -18.53 11.03 -2.05
CA GLU A 13 -19.18 12.14 -2.75
C GLU A 13 -18.22 12.86 -3.71
N ARG A 14 -16.96 13.07 -3.30
CA ARG A 14 -16.04 14.00 -3.98
C ARG A 14 -14.97 13.34 -4.83
N MET A 15 -14.72 12.05 -4.65
CA MET A 15 -13.62 11.31 -5.27
C MET A 15 -14.11 9.96 -5.83
N ALA A 16 -15.38 9.85 -6.18
CA ALA A 16 -15.98 8.58 -6.63
C ALA A 16 -15.22 7.96 -7.81
N ASP A 17 -14.75 8.79 -8.74
CA ASP A 17 -14.01 8.36 -9.93
C ASP A 17 -12.54 8.03 -9.65
N ASP A 18 -12.02 8.47 -8.50
CA ASP A 18 -10.64 8.25 -8.04
C ASP A 18 -10.55 7.15 -6.97
N ILE A 19 -11.62 6.36 -6.79
CA ILE A 19 -11.70 5.30 -5.79
C ILE A 19 -12.05 3.97 -6.45
N LEU A 20 -11.25 2.94 -6.14
CA LEU A 20 -11.63 1.56 -6.36
C LEU A 20 -12.14 0.95 -5.06
N LEU A 21 -13.42 0.60 -5.04
CA LEU A 21 -14.05 -0.15 -3.95
C LEU A 21 -14.30 -1.60 -4.38
N VAL A 22 -13.51 -2.53 -3.84
CA VAL A 22 -13.69 -3.97 -4.08
C VAL A 22 -14.57 -4.54 -2.99
N MET A 23 -15.62 -5.26 -3.35
CA MET A 23 -16.61 -5.78 -2.40
C MET A 23 -16.87 -7.27 -2.64
N ALA A 24 -16.76 -8.08 -1.59
CA ALA A 24 -17.06 -9.51 -1.64
C ALA A 24 -18.50 -9.78 -1.21
N ARG A 25 -19.22 -10.62 -1.97
CA ARG A 25 -20.58 -11.06 -1.65
C ARG A 25 -20.67 -12.58 -1.53
N ARG A 26 -21.47 -13.05 -0.57
CA ARG A 26 -21.86 -14.45 -0.42
C ARG A 26 -23.36 -14.52 -0.18
N ASN A 27 -24.06 -15.36 -0.96
CA ASN A 27 -25.52 -15.51 -0.87
C ASN A 27 -26.27 -14.16 -0.92
N GLY A 28 -25.83 -13.25 -1.80
CA GLY A 28 -26.42 -11.92 -1.96
C GLY A 28 -26.07 -10.89 -0.89
N ARG A 29 -25.32 -11.25 0.16
CA ARG A 29 -24.89 -10.33 1.23
C ARG A 29 -23.43 -9.95 1.09
N TYR A 30 -23.11 -8.69 1.32
CA TYR A 30 -21.73 -8.25 1.42
C TYR A 30 -21.09 -8.78 2.70
N ILE A 31 -19.90 -9.36 2.55
CA ILE A 31 -19.15 -9.99 3.66
C ILE A 31 -17.81 -9.29 3.93
N ALA A 32 -17.28 -8.56 2.96
CA ALA A 32 -16.03 -7.83 3.10
C ALA A 32 -15.84 -6.77 2.00
N GLY A 33 -14.86 -5.89 2.18
CA GLY A 33 -14.44 -4.96 1.14
C GLY A 33 -13.12 -4.25 1.44
N ALA A 34 -12.47 -3.82 0.36
CA ALA A 34 -11.26 -3.00 0.38
C ALA A 34 -11.47 -1.70 -0.39
N ILE A 35 -10.94 -0.60 0.15
CA ILE A 35 -10.88 0.69 -0.53
C ILE A 35 -9.45 1.00 -0.95
N ASN A 36 -9.31 1.42 -2.20
CA ASN A 36 -8.07 1.86 -2.82
C ASN A 36 -8.29 3.23 -3.48
N PHE A 37 -7.26 4.07 -3.49
CA PHE A 37 -7.26 5.34 -4.21
C PHE A 37 -6.50 5.21 -5.52
N ILE A 38 -7.06 5.75 -6.59
CA ILE A 38 -6.50 5.73 -7.94
C ILE A 38 -5.68 7.01 -8.11
N GLY A 39 -4.37 6.87 -8.31
CA GLY A 39 -3.49 7.97 -8.67
C GLY A 39 -3.30 8.09 -10.19
N SER A 40 -2.38 8.98 -10.58
CA SER A 40 -1.99 9.18 -11.99
C SER A 40 -1.42 7.91 -12.64
N ASP A 41 -0.64 7.17 -11.88
CA ASP A 41 0.22 6.09 -12.38
C ASP A 41 0.27 4.89 -11.41
N ALA A 42 -0.34 5.02 -10.23
CA ALA A 42 -0.33 4.00 -9.20
C ALA A 42 -1.71 3.83 -8.53
N LEU A 43 -1.94 2.64 -7.99
CA LEU A 43 -3.10 2.31 -7.16
C LEU A 43 -2.67 2.16 -5.70
N TYR A 44 -3.33 2.86 -4.78
CA TYR A 44 -2.95 2.90 -3.36
C TYR A 44 -3.99 2.21 -2.48
N GLY A 45 -3.66 1.03 -1.95
CA GLY A 45 -4.50 0.32 -0.98
C GLY A 45 -4.55 1.02 0.37
N ARG A 46 -5.75 1.15 0.97
CA ARG A 46 -5.94 1.93 2.19
C ARG A 46 -6.60 1.19 3.35
N ASN A 47 -7.84 0.77 3.19
CA ASN A 47 -8.60 0.12 4.27
C ASN A 47 -9.20 -1.18 3.76
N TRP A 48 -9.15 -2.20 4.61
CA TRP A 48 -9.82 -3.49 4.44
C TRP A 48 -10.72 -3.73 5.65
N GLY A 49 -11.84 -4.41 5.43
CA GLY A 49 -12.66 -4.93 6.51
C GLY A 49 -13.51 -6.11 6.07
N CYS A 50 -13.80 -7.01 6.99
CA CYS A 50 -14.72 -8.11 6.80
C CYS A 50 -15.65 -8.26 8.01
N ILE A 51 -16.81 -8.88 7.78
CA ILE A 51 -17.76 -9.30 8.82
C ILE A 51 -17.86 -10.84 8.89
N GLU A 52 -17.23 -11.55 7.96
CA GLU A 52 -17.02 -12.98 7.99
C GLU A 52 -15.52 -13.27 7.78
N ASP A 53 -14.99 -14.24 8.52
CA ASP A 53 -13.63 -14.73 8.33
C ASP A 53 -13.65 -15.93 7.38
N HIS A 54 -12.82 -15.85 6.34
CA HIS A 54 -12.69 -16.87 5.30
C HIS A 54 -11.22 -16.98 4.91
N PRO A 55 -10.68 -18.20 4.76
CA PRO A 55 -9.33 -18.40 4.27
C PRO A 55 -9.09 -17.61 2.98
N TYR A 56 -7.98 -16.88 2.95
CA TYR A 56 -7.50 -16.12 1.78
C TYR A 56 -8.37 -14.96 1.29
N LEU A 57 -9.50 -14.66 1.94
CA LEU A 57 -10.40 -13.58 1.50
C LEU A 57 -9.71 -12.21 1.47
N HIS A 58 -8.81 -11.95 2.42
CA HIS A 58 -7.98 -10.74 2.42
C HIS A 58 -7.07 -10.64 1.20
N PHE A 59 -6.48 -11.76 0.75
CA PHE A 59 -5.60 -11.77 -0.42
C PHE A 59 -6.40 -11.49 -1.70
N GLU A 60 -7.55 -12.15 -1.86
CA GLU A 60 -8.42 -11.93 -3.00
C GLU A 60 -8.78 -10.44 -3.13
N VAL A 61 -9.32 -9.85 -2.07
CA VAL A 61 -9.89 -8.51 -2.16
C VAL A 61 -8.85 -7.39 -2.09
N CYS A 62 -7.74 -7.57 -1.36
CA CYS A 62 -6.74 -6.52 -1.18
C CYS A 62 -5.56 -6.61 -2.16
N TYR A 63 -5.36 -7.76 -2.81
CA TYR A 63 -4.20 -8.01 -3.65
C TYR A 63 -4.63 -8.34 -5.07
N HIS A 64 -5.30 -9.48 -5.27
CA HIS A 64 -5.57 -9.98 -6.62
C HIS A 64 -6.47 -9.03 -7.41
N GLN A 65 -7.60 -8.61 -6.82
CA GLN A 65 -8.52 -7.66 -7.45
C GLN A 65 -7.89 -6.28 -7.70
N ALA A 66 -7.02 -5.82 -6.79
CA ALA A 66 -6.31 -4.55 -6.94
C ALA A 66 -5.28 -4.60 -8.08
N ILE A 67 -4.54 -5.71 -8.18
CA ILE A 67 -3.55 -5.93 -9.25
C ILE A 67 -4.23 -6.08 -10.60
N GLU A 68 -5.31 -6.85 -10.68
CA GLU A 68 -6.09 -7.03 -11.91
C GLU A 68 -6.61 -5.68 -12.43
N PHE A 69 -7.23 -4.89 -11.55
CA PHE A 69 -7.68 -3.53 -11.89
C PHE A 69 -6.53 -2.64 -12.38
N ALA A 70 -5.37 -2.69 -11.72
CA ALA A 70 -4.22 -1.88 -12.10
C ALA A 70 -3.70 -2.27 -13.50
N ILE A 71 -3.65 -3.57 -13.81
CA ILE A 71 -3.27 -4.07 -15.14
C ILE A 71 -4.27 -3.59 -16.20
N GLU A 72 -5.58 -3.72 -15.97
CA GLU A 72 -6.62 -3.28 -16.90
C GLU A 72 -6.55 -1.77 -17.18
N ARG A 73 -6.28 -0.97 -16.15
CA ARG A 73 -6.14 0.49 -16.25
C ARG A 73 -4.74 0.94 -16.66
N LYS A 74 -3.81 0.01 -16.89
CA LYS A 74 -2.40 0.28 -17.23
C LYS A 74 -1.70 1.18 -16.19
N LEU A 75 -2.09 1.05 -14.92
CA LEU A 75 -1.36 1.63 -13.81
C LEU A 75 -0.06 0.84 -13.63
N LYS A 76 1.04 1.56 -13.37
CA LYS A 76 2.38 0.98 -13.32
C LYS A 76 2.67 0.30 -11.98
N VAL A 77 2.05 0.79 -10.91
CA VAL A 77 2.38 0.40 -9.54
C VAL A 77 1.10 0.12 -8.77
N VAL A 78 1.12 -0.93 -7.96
CA VAL A 78 0.16 -1.12 -6.86
C VAL A 78 0.94 -0.96 -5.57
N GLU A 79 0.43 -0.16 -4.65
CA GLU A 79 0.97 0.00 -3.30
C GLU A 79 0.02 -0.62 -2.29
N ALA A 80 0.44 -1.72 -1.65
CA ALA A 80 -0.34 -2.39 -0.60
C ALA A 80 -0.30 -1.66 0.77
N GLY A 81 -0.10 -0.34 0.77
CA GLY A 81 0.01 0.49 1.97
C GLY A 81 1.33 0.32 2.75
N ALA A 82 1.42 0.94 3.92
CA ALA A 82 2.61 0.89 4.78
C ALA A 82 2.75 -0.45 5.53
N GLN A 83 3.97 -0.77 5.99
CA GLN A 83 4.36 -1.93 6.83
C GLN A 83 4.57 -3.28 6.12
N GLY A 84 5.59 -4.01 6.61
CA GLY A 84 5.63 -5.47 6.67
C GLY A 84 6.57 -6.18 5.69
N GLU A 85 7.57 -6.88 6.23
CA GLU A 85 8.38 -7.87 5.50
C GLU A 85 7.51 -8.97 4.86
N HIS A 86 6.35 -9.26 5.47
CA HIS A 86 5.39 -10.24 4.97
C HIS A 86 4.83 -9.92 3.58
N LYS A 87 4.99 -8.70 3.06
CA LYS A 87 4.55 -8.32 1.70
C LYS A 87 5.44 -8.89 0.60
N LEU A 88 6.69 -9.24 0.91
CA LEU A 88 7.58 -9.96 -0.02
C LEU A 88 6.97 -11.27 -0.48
N ALA A 89 6.47 -12.06 0.48
CA ALA A 89 5.80 -13.33 0.19
C ALA A 89 4.49 -13.16 -0.60
N ARG A 90 3.98 -11.92 -0.71
CA ARG A 90 2.79 -11.56 -1.49
C ARG A 90 3.13 -10.94 -2.85
N GLY A 91 4.40 -10.94 -3.24
CA GLY A 91 4.87 -10.49 -4.55
C GLY A 91 5.24 -8.99 -4.64
N TYR A 92 5.25 -8.24 -3.54
CA TYR A 92 5.71 -6.85 -3.55
C TYR A 92 7.22 -6.79 -3.38
N ARG A 93 7.87 -5.98 -4.23
CA ARG A 93 9.30 -5.68 -4.11
C ARG A 93 9.52 -4.51 -3.14
N PRO A 94 10.61 -4.53 -2.35
CA PRO A 94 11.00 -3.37 -1.56
C PRO A 94 11.35 -2.20 -2.48
N VAL A 95 10.83 -1.01 -2.16
CA VAL A 95 11.16 0.23 -2.86
C VAL A 95 11.44 1.29 -1.80
N THR A 96 12.53 2.04 -1.97
CA THR A 96 12.86 3.17 -1.11
C THR A 96 11.85 4.29 -1.33
N MET A 97 11.13 4.67 -0.28
CA MET A 97 10.19 5.78 -0.31
C MET A 97 10.82 7.05 0.26
N HIS A 98 10.52 8.18 -0.36
CA HIS A 98 11.03 9.49 0.05
C HIS A 98 9.90 10.37 0.56
N SER A 99 10.21 11.22 1.53
CA SER A 99 9.29 12.25 2.02
C SER A 99 10.04 13.56 2.26
N ALA A 100 9.34 14.68 2.06
CA ALA A 100 9.88 16.02 2.23
C ALA A 100 9.20 16.69 3.42
N HIS A 101 10.00 17.19 4.36
CA HIS A 101 9.50 17.79 5.60
C HIS A 101 10.12 19.17 5.81
N TYR A 102 9.27 20.18 5.98
CA TYR A 102 9.71 21.49 6.45
C TYR A 102 9.71 21.51 7.98
N ILE A 103 10.89 21.62 8.57
CA ILE A 103 11.04 21.68 10.02
C ILE A 103 11.51 23.09 10.40
N ALA A 104 10.59 23.92 10.89
CA ALA A 104 10.86 25.32 11.23
C ALA A 104 11.84 25.45 12.39
N HIS A 105 11.65 24.67 13.46
CA HIS A 105 12.46 24.76 14.67
C HIS A 105 13.89 24.24 14.42
N PRO A 106 14.94 25.07 14.56
CA PRO A 106 16.31 24.68 14.21
C PRO A 106 16.82 23.48 15.01
N GLY A 107 16.50 23.41 16.30
CA GLY A 107 16.89 22.28 17.15
C GLY A 107 16.30 20.93 16.70
N LEU A 108 15.01 20.90 16.35
CA LEU A 108 14.34 19.70 15.84
C LEU A 108 14.89 19.33 14.46
N ARG A 109 15.13 20.33 13.59
CA ARG A 109 15.72 20.10 12.27
C ARG A 109 17.08 19.40 12.39
N LYS A 110 17.93 19.88 13.30
CA LYS A 110 19.23 19.28 13.56
C LYS A 110 19.10 17.85 14.10
N ALA A 111 18.26 17.64 15.11
CA ALA A 111 18.04 16.32 15.70
C ALA A 111 17.54 15.29 14.67
N VAL A 112 16.60 15.69 13.80
CA VAL A 112 16.12 14.85 12.70
C VAL A 112 17.23 14.59 11.68
N ALA A 113 17.97 15.63 11.25
CA ALA A 113 19.09 15.46 10.31
C ALA A 113 20.18 14.49 10.83
N ASP A 114 20.54 14.61 12.11
CA ASP A 114 21.53 13.74 12.76
C ASP A 114 21.04 12.27 12.83
N TYR A 115 19.74 12.05 13.04
CA TYR A 115 19.13 10.71 13.00
C TYR A 115 19.09 10.13 11.60
N LEU A 116 18.64 10.91 10.61
CA LEU A 116 18.50 10.48 9.21
C LEU A 116 19.83 9.98 8.62
N GLY A 117 20.96 10.51 9.09
CA GLY A 117 22.28 10.02 8.68
C GLY A 117 22.52 8.54 9.00
N ARG A 118 21.99 8.01 10.11
CA ARG A 118 22.07 6.59 10.45
C ARG A 118 20.93 5.79 9.81
N GLU A 119 19.71 6.32 9.88
CA GLU A 119 18.52 5.64 9.35
C GLU A 119 18.66 5.32 7.85
N ARG A 120 19.20 6.23 7.04
CA ARG A 120 19.38 5.99 5.59
C ARG A 120 20.22 4.74 5.29
N ARG A 121 21.32 4.55 6.02
CA ARG A 121 22.16 3.35 5.87
C ARG A 121 21.43 2.07 6.28
N GLU A 122 20.61 2.15 7.33
CA GLU A 122 19.81 1.01 7.77
C GLU A 122 18.71 0.66 6.77
N VAL A 123 18.06 1.67 6.19
CA VAL A 123 17.05 1.51 5.14
C VAL A 123 17.66 0.93 3.86
N GLU A 124 18.82 1.42 3.43
CA GLU A 124 19.55 0.87 2.27
C GLU A 124 19.90 -0.61 2.49
N ARG A 125 20.54 -0.93 3.62
CA ARG A 125 20.90 -2.31 3.97
C ARG A 125 19.69 -3.23 4.07
N MET A 126 18.59 -2.73 4.62
CA MET A 126 17.33 -3.48 4.70
C MET A 126 16.74 -3.70 3.30
N GLY A 127 16.80 -2.68 2.43
CA GLY A 127 16.36 -2.79 1.03
C GLY A 127 17.10 -3.89 0.28
N GLU A 128 18.43 -3.91 0.36
CA GLU A 128 19.28 -4.95 -0.23
C GLU A 128 18.93 -6.34 0.31
N TYR A 129 18.83 -6.48 1.64
CA TYR A 129 18.46 -7.73 2.28
C TYR A 129 17.09 -8.24 1.82
N LEU A 130 16.08 -7.36 1.77
CA LEU A 130 14.73 -7.73 1.34
C LEU A 130 14.69 -8.10 -0.16
N GLU A 131 15.46 -7.39 -0.99
CA GLU A 131 15.55 -7.68 -2.44
C GLU A 131 16.14 -9.07 -2.70
N GLU A 132 17.14 -9.47 -1.91
CA GLU A 132 17.74 -10.80 -1.98
C GLU A 132 16.76 -11.94 -1.68
N HIS A 133 15.69 -11.65 -0.92
CA HIS A 133 14.66 -12.59 -0.47
C HIS A 133 13.35 -12.45 -1.28
N THR A 134 13.36 -11.70 -2.38
CA THR A 134 12.22 -11.66 -3.29
C THR A 134 12.01 -13.01 -3.97
N PRO A 135 10.75 -13.37 -4.32
CA PRO A 135 10.46 -14.63 -5.00
C PRO A 135 10.79 -14.59 -6.51
N PHE A 136 11.42 -13.51 -6.99
CA PHE A 136 11.72 -13.31 -8.41
C PHE A 136 13.07 -13.92 -8.78
N ARG A 137 13.14 -14.45 -10.01
CA ARG A 137 14.37 -14.96 -10.61
C ARG A 137 15.37 -13.81 -10.81
N LYS A 138 16.61 -14.01 -10.36
CA LYS A 138 17.70 -13.03 -10.45
C LYS A 138 18.45 -13.08 -11.79
N ASP A 139 18.15 -14.07 -12.63
CA ASP A 139 18.82 -14.41 -13.88
C ASP A 139 18.05 -13.95 -15.14
N LEU A 140 17.00 -13.14 -14.98
CA LEU A 140 16.31 -12.52 -16.10
C LEU A 140 17.02 -11.20 -16.46
N GLU A 141 17.79 -11.20 -17.55
CA GLU A 141 18.27 -9.96 -18.18
C GLU A 141 17.07 -9.13 -18.68
N GLU A 142 17.12 -7.80 -18.47
CA GLU A 142 16.13 -6.83 -18.97
C GLU A 142 16.19 -6.64 -20.49
#